data_AF-A0A7S1IBH9-F1
#
_entry.id   AF-A0A7S1IBH9-F1
#
_cell.length_a   1.000
_cell.length_b   1.000
_cell.length_c   1.000
_cell.angle_alpha   90.00
_cell.angle_beta   90.00
_cell.angle_gamma   90.00
#
_symmetry.space_group_name_H-M   'P 1'
#
loop_
_entity.id
_entity.type
_entity.pdbx_description
1 polymer ?
#
loop_
_entity_poly.entity_id
_entity_poly.type
_entity_poly.pdbx_seq_one_letter_code
_entity_poly.pdbx_strand_id
1 'polypeptide(L)'
;MPEVSDLMVFDYILCNTDRRVTKNNYAIRSCIKNCRPQDPQPKPGHPMFVHIDQGSSFYKKTGPEGNPLTGIPDRPNRFCRGFRKTTAKRVIDMSSKKSRHHTLWDNLKKRVPDHIIKHVGRDHVKAAQDRLDLLAQHLTETCPKHFSEEEIHMFDNA
;
A
#
# COMPACT_ATOMS: atom_id res chain seq x y z
N MET A 1 8.50 -10.61 4.82
CA MET A 1 7.32 -10.10 5.55
C MET A 1 6.46 -9.31 4.57
N PRO A 2 5.46 -9.96 3.94
CA PRO A 2 4.58 -9.30 2.97
C PRO A 2 3.83 -8.09 3.56
N GLU A 3 3.62 -8.07 4.87
CA GLU A 3 2.95 -6.97 5.58
C GLU A 3 3.74 -5.66 5.52
N VAL A 4 5.08 -5.71 5.52
CA VAL A 4 5.92 -4.52 5.32
C VAL A 4 5.75 -3.99 3.91
N SER A 5 5.72 -4.87 2.91
CA SER A 5 5.49 -4.48 1.52
C SER A 5 4.12 -3.82 1.36
N ASP A 6 3.08 -4.40 1.94
CA ASP A 6 1.72 -3.85 1.93
C ASP A 6 1.65 -2.46 2.59
N LEU A 7 2.35 -2.26 3.70
CA LEU A 7 2.44 -0.96 4.39
C LEU A 7 3.16 0.08 3.52
N MET A 8 4.30 -0.26 2.92
CA MET A 8 5.06 0.66 2.08
C MET A 8 4.30 1.02 0.81
N VAL A 9 3.55 0.09 0.21
CA VAL A 9 2.63 0.34 -0.90
C VAL A 9 1.56 1.34 -0.50
N PHE A 10 0.93 1.14 0.66
CA PHE A 10 -0.10 2.03 1.17
C PHE A 10 0.44 3.45 1.38
N ASP A 11 1.58 3.59 2.07
CA ASP A 11 2.21 4.89 2.31
C ASP A 11 2.71 5.55 1.02
N TYR A 12 3.18 4.77 0.05
CA TYR A 12 3.59 5.28 -1.26
C TYR A 12 2.41 5.91 -2.00
N ILE A 13 1.28 5.19 -2.09
CA ILE A 13 0.08 5.68 -2.78
C ILE A 13 -0.45 6.95 -2.12
N LEU A 14 -0.54 6.99 -0.79
CA LEU A 14 -1.03 8.16 -0.06
C LEU A 14 0.02 9.27 0.12
N CYS A 15 1.29 8.98 -0.17
CA CYS A 15 2.43 9.82 0.18
C CYS A 15 2.44 10.19 1.66
N ASN A 16 2.45 9.17 2.51
CA ASN A 16 2.79 9.35 3.92
C ASN A 16 4.31 9.50 4.06
N THR A 17 4.77 10.70 4.42
CA THR A 17 6.21 11.01 4.59
C THR A 17 6.73 10.78 6.00
N ASP A 18 5.88 10.33 6.93
CA ASP A 18 6.25 10.13 8.34
C ASP A 18 6.30 8.66 8.74
N ARG A 19 6.50 7.77 7.76
CA ARG A 19 6.82 6.37 8.05
C ARG A 19 8.30 6.24 8.41
N ARG A 20 8.57 5.83 9.64
CA ARG A 20 9.92 5.48 10.11
C ARG A 20 9.93 4.06 10.64
N VAL A 21 11.02 3.33 10.36
CA VAL A 21 11.26 1.96 10.87
C VAL A 21 11.31 1.89 12.40
N THR A 22 11.56 3.01 13.06
CA THR A 22 11.59 3.14 14.52
C THR A 22 10.22 3.32 15.16
N LYS A 23 9.16 3.56 14.37
CA LYS A 23 7.79 3.63 14.91
C LYS A 23 7.26 2.21 15.13
N ASN A 24 6.67 1.95 16.30
CA ASN A 24 6.00 0.70 16.65
C ASN A 24 4.70 0.54 15.85
N ASN A 25 4.83 0.20 14.57
CA ASN A 25 3.69 -0.05 13.69
C ASN A 25 3.24 -1.51 13.74
N TYR A 26 3.62 -2.28 14.75
CA TYR A 26 3.27 -3.69 14.85
C TYR A 26 2.50 -3.97 16.14
N ALA A 27 1.43 -4.75 16.01
CA ALA A 27 0.70 -5.29 17.14
C ALA A 27 1.03 -6.77 17.25
N ILE A 28 1.52 -7.18 18.41
CA ILE A 28 1.63 -8.59 18.79
C ILE A 28 0.35 -8.90 19.56
N ARG A 29 -0.44 -9.88 19.10
CA ARG A 29 -1.74 -10.31 19.69
C ARG A 29 -2.96 -9.44 19.34
N SER A 30 -3.06 -8.91 18.12
CA SER A 30 -4.32 -8.31 17.64
C SER A 30 -5.33 -9.38 17.19
N CYS A 31 -6.60 -9.14 17.46
CA CYS A 31 -7.72 -10.00 17.07
C CYS A 31 -8.43 -9.38 15.86
N ILE A 32 -8.76 -10.21 14.86
CA ILE A 32 -9.40 -9.75 13.62
C ILE A 32 -10.93 -9.81 13.73
N LYS A 33 -11.48 -10.72 14.53
CA LYS A 33 -12.93 -10.91 14.77
C LYS A 33 -13.19 -11.33 16.22
N ASN A 34 -14.31 -10.89 16.79
CA ASN A 34 -14.80 -11.26 18.13
C ASN A 34 -13.80 -11.02 19.28
N CYS A 35 -13.22 -9.83 19.31
CA CYS A 35 -12.35 -9.38 20.41
C CYS A 35 -13.16 -9.20 21.71
N ARG A 36 -13.27 -10.23 22.54
CA ARG A 36 -13.82 -10.09 23.90
C ARG A 36 -12.69 -9.81 24.88
N PRO A 37 -12.84 -8.84 25.82
CA PRO A 37 -11.81 -8.49 26.79
C PRO A 37 -11.33 -9.65 27.69
N GLN A 38 -12.08 -10.75 27.75
CA GLN A 38 -11.90 -11.84 28.73
C GLN A 38 -11.44 -13.17 28.11
N ASP A 39 -11.15 -13.24 26.81
CA ASP A 39 -10.69 -14.51 26.24
C ASP A 39 -9.28 -14.88 26.73
N PRO A 40 -9.04 -16.15 27.12
CA PRO A 40 -7.75 -16.61 27.63
C PRO A 40 -6.68 -16.34 26.56
N GLN A 41 -5.58 -15.75 27.02
CA GLN A 41 -4.58 -15.07 26.19
C GLN A 41 -4.41 -15.68 24.80
N PRO A 42 -4.67 -14.93 23.72
CA PRO A 42 -4.47 -15.45 22.38
C PRO A 42 -2.99 -15.85 22.22
N LYS A 43 -2.77 -17.07 21.70
CA LYS A 43 -1.44 -17.61 21.34
C LYS A 43 -0.63 -16.52 20.61
N PRO A 44 0.70 -16.44 20.80
CA PRO A 44 1.52 -15.46 20.09
C PRO A 44 1.32 -15.59 18.58
N GLY A 45 0.49 -14.71 18.01
CA GLY A 45 0.24 -14.64 16.58
C GLY A 45 1.41 -13.96 15.88
N HIS A 46 1.54 -14.20 14.57
CA HIS A 46 2.49 -13.47 13.74
C HIS A 46 2.26 -11.95 13.89
N PRO A 47 3.32 -11.14 14.04
CA PRO A 47 3.19 -9.71 14.18
C PRO A 47 2.48 -9.13 12.96
N MET A 48 1.38 -8.40 13.18
CA MET A 48 0.67 -7.69 12.12
C MET A 48 1.04 -6.21 12.15
N PHE A 49 1.23 -5.62 10.97
CA PHE A 49 1.45 -4.19 10.86
C PHE A 49 0.12 -3.44 10.98
N VAL A 50 0.07 -2.44 11.85
CA VAL A 50 -1.07 -1.54 12.03
C VAL A 50 -0.79 -0.25 11.28
N HIS A 51 -1.75 0.15 10.44
CA HIS A 51 -1.65 1.34 9.60
C HIS A 51 -1.99 2.61 10.41
N ILE A 52 -1.18 2.95 11.40
CA ILE A 52 -1.32 4.17 12.21
C ILE A 52 -0.44 5.32 11.68
N ASP A 53 -0.61 6.50 12.29
CA ASP A 53 0.14 7.73 12.01
C ASP A 53 0.04 8.18 10.53
N GLN A 54 -1.19 8.30 10.05
CA GLN A 54 -1.48 8.70 8.67
C GLN A 54 -1.69 10.21 8.51
N GLY A 55 -1.47 11.02 9.56
CA GLY A 55 -1.69 12.47 9.55
C GLY A 55 -0.84 13.23 8.52
N SER A 56 0.28 12.64 8.10
CA SER A 56 1.16 13.19 7.05
C SER A 56 0.85 12.67 5.64
N SER A 57 -0.26 11.94 5.47
CA SER A 57 -0.74 11.49 4.16
C SER A 57 -1.33 12.63 3.36
N PHE A 58 -1.25 12.53 2.03
CA PHE A 58 -1.73 13.54 1.08
C PHE A 58 -1.09 14.93 1.23
N TYR A 59 -0.10 15.13 2.12
CA TYR A 59 0.52 16.44 2.32
C TYR A 59 1.32 16.91 1.10
N LYS A 60 1.98 15.98 0.39
CA LYS A 60 2.75 16.25 -0.83
C LYS A 60 2.17 15.50 -2.04
N LYS A 61 2.32 16.12 -3.22
CA LYS A 61 1.99 15.50 -4.53
C LYS A 61 3.16 14.67 -5.06
N THR A 62 4.40 15.01 -4.69
CA THR A 62 5.61 14.23 -5.00
C THR A 62 5.62 12.94 -4.17
N GLY A 63 6.34 11.91 -4.61
CA GLY A 63 6.44 10.65 -3.86
C GLY A 63 7.05 10.83 -2.46
N PRO A 64 6.76 9.94 -1.49
CA PRO A 64 7.26 10.08 -0.12
C PRO A 64 8.77 9.82 -0.04
N GLU A 65 9.50 10.78 0.50
CA GLU A 65 10.94 10.67 0.72
C GLU A 65 11.27 9.44 1.59
N GLY A 66 12.26 8.65 1.18
CA GLY A 66 12.69 7.46 1.93
C GLY A 66 11.81 6.22 1.77
N ASN A 67 10.68 6.29 1.06
CA ASN A 67 9.93 5.09 0.70
C ASN A 67 10.68 4.33 -0.43
N PRO A 68 10.87 3.00 -0.32
CA PRO A 68 11.54 2.19 -1.36
C PRO A 68 10.90 2.25 -2.75
N LEU A 69 9.63 2.66 -2.81
CA LEU A 69 8.84 2.81 -4.03
C LEU A 69 8.98 4.20 -4.67
N THR A 70 9.73 5.13 -4.07
CA THR A 70 9.98 6.44 -4.67
C THR A 70 11.09 6.33 -5.72
N GLY A 71 10.85 6.83 -6.94
CA GLY A 71 11.82 6.73 -8.05
C GLY A 71 11.79 5.39 -8.80
N ILE A 72 10.68 4.65 -8.69
CA ILE A 72 10.43 3.37 -9.35
C ILE A 72 10.69 3.25 -10.87
N PRO A 73 10.45 4.26 -11.73
CA PRO A 73 10.37 3.97 -13.17
C PRO A 73 11.67 3.44 -13.80
N ASP A 74 12.85 3.67 -13.19
CA ASP A 74 14.12 3.51 -13.91
C ASP A 74 15.03 2.35 -13.44
N ARG A 75 14.70 1.61 -12.38
CA ARG A 75 15.61 0.55 -11.86
C ARG A 75 14.88 -0.68 -11.30
N PRO A 76 15.37 -1.91 -11.54
CA PRO A 76 14.96 -3.06 -10.74
C PRO A 76 15.36 -2.80 -9.29
N ASN A 77 14.36 -2.54 -8.44
CA ASN A 77 14.60 -2.32 -7.02
C ASN A 77 14.38 -3.64 -6.26
N ARG A 78 14.91 -3.71 -5.03
CA ARG A 78 14.69 -4.87 -4.14
C ARG A 78 13.21 -5.10 -3.81
N PHE A 79 12.37 -4.11 -4.09
CA PHE A 79 10.95 -4.14 -3.79
C PHE A 79 10.16 -4.97 -4.80
N CYS A 80 10.68 -5.24 -6.00
CA CYS A 80 10.07 -6.20 -6.93
C CYS A 80 9.92 -7.62 -6.35
N ARG A 81 10.62 -7.95 -5.26
CA ARG A 81 10.55 -9.27 -4.61
C ARG A 81 9.62 -9.24 -3.39
N GLY A 82 8.82 -10.28 -3.22
CA GLY A 82 8.06 -10.48 -1.99
C GLY A 82 6.82 -9.58 -1.84
N PHE A 83 6.14 -9.28 -2.94
CA PHE A 83 4.77 -8.75 -2.92
C PHE A 83 3.76 -9.87 -2.67
N ARG A 84 2.77 -9.61 -1.81
CA ARG A 84 1.58 -10.47 -1.73
C ARG A 84 0.82 -10.40 -3.07
N LYS A 85 0.52 -11.54 -3.72
CA LYS A 85 -0.18 -11.58 -5.01
C LYS A 85 -1.53 -10.88 -4.97
N THR A 86 -2.24 -10.96 -3.84
CA THR A 86 -3.51 -10.23 -3.66
C THR A 86 -3.33 -8.71 -3.69
N THR A 87 -2.25 -8.18 -3.13
CA THR A 87 -1.96 -6.75 -3.13
C THR A 87 -1.56 -6.28 -4.52
N ALA A 88 -0.64 -7.01 -5.17
CA ALA A 88 -0.24 -6.72 -6.54
C ALA A 88 -1.44 -6.73 -7.50
N LYS A 89 -2.29 -7.76 -7.41
CA LYS A 89 -3.53 -7.85 -8.19
C LYS A 89 -4.45 -6.65 -7.95
N ARG A 90 -4.67 -6.25 -6.70
CA ARG A 90 -5.51 -5.09 -6.36
C ARG A 90 -4.95 -3.79 -6.92
N VAL A 91 -3.64 -3.57 -6.82
CA VAL A 91 -2.98 -2.39 -7.41
C VAL A 91 -3.21 -2.36 -8.92
N ILE A 92 -2.98 -3.48 -9.61
CA ILE A 92 -3.15 -3.59 -11.06
C ILE A 92 -4.61 -3.35 -11.46
N ASP A 93 -5.56 -3.98 -10.75
CA ASP A 93 -6.99 -3.86 -11.05
C ASP A 93 -7.54 -2.46 -10.73
N MET A 94 -6.90 -1.72 -9.81
CA MET A 94 -7.22 -0.32 -9.51
C MET A 94 -6.52 0.68 -10.44
N SER A 95 -5.65 0.23 -11.34
CA SER A 95 -4.97 1.14 -12.26
C SER A 95 -5.95 1.71 -13.30
N SER A 96 -5.79 2.99 -13.60
CA SER A 96 -6.52 3.67 -14.68
C SER A 96 -6.17 3.13 -16.08
N LYS A 97 -5.07 2.37 -16.22
CA LYS A 97 -4.74 1.69 -17.48
C LYS A 97 -5.66 0.50 -17.77
N LYS A 98 -6.16 -0.19 -16.73
CA LYS A 98 -7.09 -1.32 -16.87
C LYS A 98 -8.55 -0.88 -16.87
N SER A 99 -8.86 0.21 -16.18
CA SER A 99 -10.21 0.75 -16.05
C SER A 99 -10.23 2.17 -16.62
N ARG A 100 -11.13 2.46 -17.59
CA ARG A 100 -11.35 3.82 -18.16
C ARG A 100 -11.71 4.90 -17.11
N HIS A 101 -11.86 4.50 -15.85
CA HIS A 101 -12.17 5.35 -14.72
C HIS A 101 -11.01 5.39 -13.73
N HIS A 102 -10.74 6.56 -13.14
CA HIS A 102 -9.87 6.73 -11.98
C HIS A 102 -10.45 5.95 -10.79
N THR A 103 -10.09 4.68 -10.67
CA THR A 103 -10.79 3.78 -9.73
C THR A 103 -10.60 4.21 -8.29
N LEU A 104 -9.46 4.82 -7.93
CA LEU A 104 -9.23 5.32 -6.58
C LEU A 104 -10.18 6.47 -6.26
N TRP A 105 -10.30 7.43 -7.19
CA TRP A 105 -11.20 8.57 -7.05
C TRP A 105 -12.66 8.13 -6.91
N ASP A 106 -13.10 7.20 -7.76
CA ASP A 106 -14.48 6.72 -7.74
C ASP A 106 -14.77 5.89 -6.48
N ASN A 107 -13.82 5.09 -6.01
CA ASN A 107 -13.95 4.35 -4.76
C ASN A 107 -14.01 5.29 -3.56
N LEU A 108 -13.18 6.34 -3.54
CA LEU A 108 -13.21 7.34 -2.48
C LEU A 108 -14.54 8.08 -2.48
N LYS A 109 -15.02 8.58 -3.62
CA LYS A 109 -16.32 9.26 -3.73
C LYS A 109 -17.50 8.42 -3.24
N LYS A 110 -17.47 7.11 -3.46
CA LYS A 110 -18.54 6.20 -3.01
C LYS A 110 -18.52 5.92 -1.51
N ARG A 111 -17.37 6.06 -0.84
CA ARG A 111 -17.14 5.56 0.53
C ARG A 111 -16.79 6.64 1.55
N VAL A 112 -16.28 7.78 1.07
CA VAL A 112 -15.76 8.86 1.91
C VAL A 112 -16.68 10.07 1.76
N PRO A 113 -17.09 10.71 2.87
CA PRO A 113 -17.92 11.91 2.81
C PRO A 113 -17.29 13.02 1.96
N ASP A 114 -18.13 13.73 1.21
CA ASP A 114 -17.68 14.79 0.30
C ASP A 114 -16.82 15.87 0.97
N HIS A 115 -17.11 16.22 2.23
CA HIS A 115 -16.35 17.21 2.96
C HIS A 115 -14.90 16.76 3.23
N ILE A 116 -14.66 15.46 3.42
CA ILE A 116 -13.32 14.89 3.58
C ILE A 116 -12.58 14.92 2.25
N ILE A 117 -13.23 14.56 1.14
CA ILE A 117 -12.62 14.64 -0.20
C ILE A 117 -12.28 16.09 -0.56
N LYS A 118 -13.15 17.04 -0.20
CA LYS A 118 -12.88 18.47 -0.36
C LYS A 118 -11.67 18.92 0.47
N HIS A 119 -11.55 18.42 1.71
CA HIS A 119 -10.41 18.73 2.58
C HIS A 119 -9.08 18.18 2.04
N VAL A 120 -9.06 16.93 1.56
CA VAL A 120 -7.87 16.34 0.93
C VAL A 120 -7.51 17.05 -0.38
N GLY A 121 -8.52 17.51 -1.13
CA GLY A 121 -8.34 18.20 -2.41
C GLY A 121 -8.20 17.23 -3.58
N ARG A 122 -8.82 17.58 -4.72
CA ARG A 122 -8.89 16.70 -5.90
C ARG A 122 -7.53 16.34 -6.45
N ASP A 123 -6.62 17.31 -6.50
CA ASP A 123 -5.28 17.12 -7.05
C ASP A 123 -4.46 16.10 -6.26
N HIS A 124 -4.64 16.03 -4.94
CA HIS A 124 -3.92 15.09 -4.09
C HIS A 124 -4.41 13.65 -4.32
N VAL A 125 -5.71 13.47 -4.54
CA VAL A 125 -6.27 12.17 -4.91
C VAL A 125 -5.83 11.78 -6.32
N LYS A 126 -5.77 12.73 -7.26
CA LYS A 126 -5.22 12.48 -8.60
C LYS A 126 -3.76 12.04 -8.52
N ALA A 127 -2.93 12.73 -7.75
CA ALA A 127 -1.53 12.35 -7.53
C ALA A 127 -1.40 10.94 -6.90
N ALA A 128 -2.31 10.57 -5.99
CA ALA A 128 -2.37 9.22 -5.44
C ALA A 128 -2.72 8.15 -6.50
N GLN A 129 -3.64 8.47 -7.41
CA GLN A 129 -3.95 7.60 -8.56
C GLN A 129 -2.75 7.49 -9.51
N ASP A 130 -2.05 8.59 -9.81
CA ASP A 130 -0.86 8.58 -10.66
C ASP A 130 0.25 7.68 -10.06
N ARG A 131 0.45 7.75 -8.73
CA ARG A 131 1.37 6.85 -8.01
C ARG A 131 0.94 5.39 -8.09
N LEU A 132 -0.36 5.12 -7.94
CA LEU A 132 -0.91 3.77 -8.10
C LEU A 132 -0.65 3.24 -9.52
N ASP A 133 -0.83 4.07 -10.54
CA ASP A 133 -0.60 3.70 -11.94
C ASP A 133 0.89 3.42 -12.24
N LEU A 134 1.79 4.23 -11.68
CA LEU A 134 3.24 3.99 -11.75
C LEU A 134 3.62 2.65 -11.08
N LEU A 135 3.04 2.35 -9.93
CA LEU A 135 3.28 1.08 -9.24
C LEU A 135 2.75 -0.11 -10.06
N ALA A 136 1.53 0.00 -10.58
CA ALA A 136 0.94 -1.02 -11.44
C ALA A 136 1.81 -1.29 -12.67
N GLN A 137 2.26 -0.22 -13.34
CA GLN A 137 3.19 -0.33 -14.46
C GLN A 137 4.48 -1.05 -14.08
N HIS A 138 5.08 -0.69 -12.95
CA HIS A 138 6.32 -1.33 -12.50
C HIS A 138 6.14 -2.84 -12.25
N LEU A 139 5.04 -3.23 -11.62
CA LEU A 139 4.68 -4.62 -11.35
C LEU A 139 4.44 -5.42 -12.63
N THR A 140 3.88 -4.82 -13.69
CA THR A 140 3.55 -5.52 -14.93
C THR A 140 4.62 -5.45 -16.01
N GLU A 141 5.46 -4.41 -16.01
CA GLU A 141 6.40 -4.13 -17.12
C GLU A 141 7.87 -4.16 -16.69
N THR A 142 8.21 -3.81 -15.44
CA THR A 142 9.60 -3.73 -14.98
C THR A 142 9.99 -4.98 -14.20
N CYS A 143 9.24 -5.35 -13.15
CA CYS A 143 9.60 -6.50 -12.30
C CYS A 143 9.71 -7.82 -13.07
N PRO A 144 8.78 -8.17 -14.00
CA PRO A 144 8.85 -9.44 -14.73
C PRO A 144 10.03 -9.54 -15.70
N LYS A 145 10.72 -8.42 -16.02
CA LYS A 145 11.95 -8.44 -16.83
C LYS A 145 13.17 -8.90 -16.03
N HIS A 146 13.09 -8.89 -14.71
CA HIS A 146 14.24 -9.09 -13.82
C HIS A 146 14.06 -10.23 -12.81
N PHE A 147 12.81 -10.62 -12.52
CA PHE A 147 12.47 -11.60 -11.51
C PHE A 147 11.37 -12.54 -12.01
N SER A 148 11.39 -13.79 -11.56
CA SER A 148 10.31 -14.74 -11.84
C SER A 148 9.02 -14.40 -11.09
N GLU A 149 7.89 -14.96 -11.51
CA GLU A 149 6.61 -14.74 -10.83
C GLU A 149 6.68 -15.22 -9.36
N GLU A 150 7.42 -16.29 -9.07
CA GLU A 150 7.64 -16.84 -7.74
C GLU A 150 8.51 -15.92 -6.85
N GLU A 151 9.52 -15.26 -7.44
CA GLU A 151 10.32 -14.28 -6.71
C GLU A 151 9.51 -13.02 -6.38
N ILE A 152 8.65 -12.59 -7.31
CA ILE A 152 7.76 -11.45 -7.11
C ILE A 152 6.70 -11.78 -6.05
N HIS A 153 6.14 -12.99 -6.08
CA HIS A 153 5.03 -13.44 -5.22
C HIS A 153 5.43 -14.50 -4.18
N MET A 154 6.58 -14.31 -3.55
CA MET A 154 7.21 -15.27 -2.64
C MET A 154 6.37 -15.69 -1.41
N PHE A 155 5.30 -14.95 -1.07
CA PHE A 155 4.58 -15.11 0.21
C PHE A 155 3.16 -15.68 0.10
N ASP A 156 2.74 -16.23 -1.04
CA ASP A 156 1.39 -16.79 -1.23
C ASP A 156 1.26 -18.30 -0.95
N ASN A 157 2.32 -18.95 -0.42
CA ASN A 157 2.34 -20.40 -0.11
C ASN A 157 2.15 -20.73 1.40
N ALA A 158 1.53 -19.85 2.18
CA ALA A 158 1.32 -20.05 3.62
C ALA A 158 -0.17 -20.07 4.00
#